data_AF-A0A2P9HAG5-F1
#
_entry.id   AF-A0A2P9HAG5-F1
#
_cell.length_a   1.000
_cell.length_b   1.000
_cell.length_c   1.000
_cell.angle_alpha   90.00
_cell.angle_beta   90.00
_cell.angle_gamma   90.00
#
_symmetry.space_group_name_H-M   'P 1'
#
loop_
_entity.id
_entity.type
_entity.pdbx_description
1 polymer ?
#
loop_
_entity_poly.entity_id
_entity_poly.type
_entity_poly.pdbx_seq_one_letter_code
_entity_poly.pdbx_strand_id
1 'polypeptide(L)'
;MTINLSIDNPCEVIIGSLNILNSWDQLHKDVQIDSKTGLSSSPPSVTKAATKRFFDNIGAPSSYSKVKFLSDMDIQMFAFFNFSLYKFYFYQIKDLSDFNDSTQLSLQLDKAKQIAAKAIQEYQACMKLLENGLAREMISFVPTFIFDYFCNYEFVNITKIIEPDLLAPPSEYADYLIDLFPKAKLGNFCLIAQKVQYIKLPFESWSIIDCAEHTEKMVPAEVFARVHHRAMEEIKYLLHQHFVTKLDRELIDGYFDTSKFFQIHKKRIEVYEQH
;
A
#
# COMPACT_ATOMS: atom_id res chain seq x y z
N MET A 1 -34.18 -1.04 13.75
CA MET A 1 -33.87 -2.19 14.64
C MET A 1 -32.96 -1.63 15.73
N THR A 2 -33.50 -1.46 16.94
CA THR A 2 -32.76 -0.87 18.06
C THR A 2 -32.14 -2.03 18.84
N ILE A 3 -30.81 -2.14 18.81
CA ILE A 3 -30.09 -3.19 19.56
C ILE A 3 -29.88 -2.66 20.98
N ASN A 4 -30.61 -3.22 21.94
CA ASN A 4 -30.33 -3.04 23.37
C ASN A 4 -29.04 -3.80 23.69
N LEU A 5 -27.95 -3.09 23.95
CA LEU A 5 -26.71 -3.68 24.46
C LEU A 5 -26.77 -3.70 26.00
N SER A 6 -27.31 -4.79 26.53
CA SER A 6 -27.08 -5.19 27.93
C SER A 6 -25.60 -5.56 28.07
N ILE A 7 -24.87 -4.87 28.96
CA ILE A 7 -23.51 -5.28 29.35
C ILE A 7 -23.69 -6.43 30.34
N ASP A 8 -23.67 -7.66 29.83
CA ASP A 8 -24.01 -8.84 30.64
C ASP A 8 -22.98 -9.18 31.73
N ASN A 9 -21.77 -8.58 31.72
CA ASN A 9 -20.82 -8.79 32.82
C ASN A 9 -19.76 -7.67 32.97
N PRO A 10 -20.06 -6.59 33.71
CA PRO A 10 -19.11 -5.48 33.93
C PRO A 10 -17.81 -5.91 34.66
N CYS A 11 -17.82 -7.04 35.38
CA CYS A 11 -16.65 -7.52 36.10
C CYS A 11 -15.58 -8.13 35.16
N GLU A 12 -15.98 -8.82 34.09
CA GLU A 12 -15.04 -9.35 33.08
C GLU A 12 -14.35 -8.23 32.30
N VAL A 13 -15.06 -7.13 32.04
CA VAL A 13 -14.50 -5.93 31.39
C VAL A 13 -13.42 -5.26 32.27
N ILE A 14 -13.66 -5.20 33.58
CA ILE A 14 -12.70 -4.64 34.55
C ILE A 14 -11.46 -5.54 34.67
N ILE A 15 -11.64 -6.86 34.73
CA ILE A 15 -10.54 -7.84 34.81
C ILE A 15 -9.70 -7.84 33.53
N GLY A 16 -10.34 -7.78 32.35
CA GLY A 16 -9.64 -7.66 31.06
C GLY A 16 -8.76 -6.41 31.00
N SER A 17 -9.32 -5.26 31.40
CA SER A 17 -8.60 -3.96 31.45
C SER A 17 -7.39 -3.98 32.39
N LEU A 18 -7.51 -4.64 33.54
CA LEU A 18 -6.42 -4.82 34.50
C LEU A 18 -5.30 -5.72 33.93
N ASN A 19 -5.65 -6.79 33.20
CA ASN A 19 -4.67 -7.68 32.59
C ASN A 19 -3.83 -6.99 31.51
N ILE A 20 -4.38 -6.02 30.80
CA ILE A 20 -3.64 -5.26 29.77
C ILE A 20 -2.69 -4.25 30.39
N LEU A 21 -3.15 -3.48 31.38
CA LEU A 21 -2.28 -2.54 32.07
C LEU A 21 -1.11 -3.27 32.74
N ASN A 22 -1.40 -4.40 33.38
CA ASN A 22 -0.37 -5.26 33.98
C ASN A 22 0.56 -5.86 32.92
N SER A 23 0.04 -6.30 31.77
CA SER A 23 0.87 -6.85 30.69
C SER A 23 1.69 -5.80 29.97
N TRP A 24 1.18 -4.57 29.83
CA TRP A 24 1.86 -3.43 29.22
C TRP A 24 3.00 -2.93 30.11
N ASP A 25 2.74 -2.80 31.41
CA ASP A 25 3.78 -2.53 32.40
C ASP A 25 4.85 -3.63 32.42
N GLN A 26 4.42 -4.89 32.27
CA GLN A 26 5.34 -6.02 32.18
C GLN A 26 6.16 -5.98 30.88
N LEU A 27 5.55 -5.61 29.75
CA LEU A 27 6.26 -5.42 28.48
C LEU A 27 7.31 -4.32 28.62
N HIS A 28 6.94 -3.13 29.12
CA HIS A 28 7.86 -2.02 29.34
C HIS A 28 9.07 -2.42 30.21
N LYS A 29 8.84 -3.25 31.25
CA LYS A 29 9.91 -3.82 32.09
C LYS A 29 10.76 -4.83 31.33
N ASP A 30 10.14 -5.75 30.61
CA ASP A 30 10.81 -6.83 29.88
C ASP A 30 11.67 -6.31 28.72
N VAL A 31 11.26 -5.22 28.05
CA VAL A 31 12.01 -4.61 26.94
C VAL A 31 12.86 -3.40 27.34
N GLN A 32 12.87 -3.03 28.63
CA GLN A 32 13.64 -1.88 29.14
C GLN A 32 13.39 -0.62 28.30
N ILE A 33 12.12 -0.32 28.02
CA ILE A 33 11.75 0.85 27.20
C ILE A 33 11.98 2.10 28.03
N ASP A 34 12.85 3.00 27.56
CA ASP A 34 13.08 4.28 28.20
C ASP A 34 11.83 5.16 28.07
N SER A 35 11.33 5.65 29.20
CA SER A 35 10.06 6.38 29.28
C SER A 35 10.10 7.79 28.66
N LYS A 36 11.29 8.32 28.36
CA LYS A 36 11.46 9.64 27.74
C LYS A 36 11.63 9.56 26.22
N THR A 37 12.24 8.50 25.72
CA THR A 37 12.61 8.35 24.30
C THR A 37 11.77 7.29 23.58
N GLY A 38 11.11 6.39 24.32
CA GLY A 38 10.32 5.29 23.75
C GLY A 38 11.16 4.19 23.10
N LEU A 39 12.49 4.24 23.24
CA LEU A 39 13.42 3.28 22.65
C LEU A 39 13.76 2.17 23.65
N SER A 40 13.89 0.95 23.13
CA SER A 40 14.31 -0.22 23.89
C SER A 40 15.84 -0.40 23.82
N SER A 41 16.48 -0.66 24.96
CA SER A 41 17.88 -1.08 25.03
C SER A 41 18.08 -2.60 24.89
N SER A 42 17.00 -3.36 24.69
CA SER A 42 17.03 -4.82 24.73
C SER A 42 17.43 -5.44 23.38
N PRO A 43 18.14 -6.58 23.40
CA PRO A 43 18.43 -7.33 22.18
C PRO A 43 17.16 -7.76 21.44
N PRO A 44 17.18 -7.87 20.09
CA PRO A 44 16.00 -8.22 19.30
C PRO A 44 15.30 -9.53 19.71
N SER A 45 16.07 -10.51 20.19
CA SER A 45 15.54 -11.79 20.68
C SER A 45 14.71 -11.64 21.96
N VAL A 46 15.13 -10.73 22.86
CA VAL A 46 14.43 -10.41 24.12
C VAL A 46 13.16 -9.63 23.81
N THR A 47 13.24 -8.65 22.92
CA THR A 47 12.07 -7.90 22.42
C THR A 47 11.03 -8.82 21.83
N LYS A 48 11.43 -9.72 20.94
CA LYS A 48 10.50 -10.67 20.31
C LYS A 48 9.79 -11.58 21.33
N ALA A 49 10.50 -12.06 22.36
CA ALA A 49 9.93 -12.92 23.39
C ALA A 49 9.00 -12.16 24.35
N ALA A 50 9.32 -10.91 24.69
CA ALA A 50 8.51 -10.04 25.53
C ALA A 50 7.22 -9.62 24.82
N THR A 51 7.33 -9.20 23.56
CA THR A 51 6.18 -8.87 22.70
C THR A 51 5.24 -10.06 22.53
N LYS A 52 5.79 -11.27 22.33
CA LYS A 52 4.97 -12.50 22.27
C LYS A 52 4.20 -12.74 23.57
N ARG A 53 4.85 -12.66 24.73
CA ARG A 53 4.19 -12.83 26.04
C ARG A 53 3.13 -11.78 26.32
N PHE A 54 3.38 -10.52 25.94
CA PHE A 54 2.38 -9.46 26.02
C PHE A 54 1.11 -9.82 25.24
N PHE A 55 1.25 -10.16 23.95
CA PHE A 55 0.10 -10.53 23.12
C PHE A 55 -0.58 -11.83 23.59
N ASP A 56 0.20 -12.84 24.00
CA ASP A 56 -0.32 -14.07 24.60
C ASP A 56 -1.21 -13.77 25.83
N ASN A 57 -0.96 -12.66 26.54
CA ASN A 57 -1.71 -12.24 27.73
C ASN A 57 -2.88 -11.26 27.47
N ILE A 58 -2.92 -10.55 26.34
CA ILE A 58 -3.94 -9.49 26.08
C ILE A 58 -4.92 -9.78 24.93
N GLY A 59 -4.61 -10.69 24.01
CA GLY A 59 -5.48 -10.95 22.85
C GLY A 59 -4.76 -11.65 21.68
N ALA A 60 -5.50 -12.55 21.03
CA ALA A 60 -5.05 -13.71 20.26
C ALA A 60 -3.72 -13.61 19.46
N PRO A 61 -2.85 -14.65 19.52
CA PRO A 61 -1.62 -14.78 18.71
C PRO A 61 -1.78 -14.49 17.20
N SER A 62 -2.99 -14.63 16.65
CA SER A 62 -3.33 -14.32 15.26
C SER A 62 -3.23 -12.83 14.90
N SER A 63 -3.30 -11.92 15.88
CA SER A 63 -3.24 -10.48 15.61
C SER A 63 -1.83 -10.03 15.23
N TYR A 64 -0.78 -10.69 15.75
CA TYR A 64 0.61 -10.39 15.37
C TYR A 64 0.88 -10.70 13.90
N SER A 65 0.42 -11.85 13.40
CA SER A 65 0.56 -12.20 11.98
C SER A 65 -0.20 -11.23 11.07
N LYS A 66 -1.35 -10.71 11.53
CA LYS A 66 -2.13 -9.71 10.78
C LYS A 66 -1.49 -8.32 10.79
N VAL A 67 -0.91 -7.88 11.91
CA VAL A 67 -0.10 -6.65 11.98
C VAL A 67 1.07 -6.74 11.00
N LYS A 68 1.81 -7.85 11.05
CA LYS A 68 2.96 -8.09 10.17
C LYS A 68 2.54 -8.08 8.70
N PHE A 69 1.42 -8.72 8.38
CA PHE A 69 0.84 -8.72 7.04
C PHE A 69 0.44 -7.32 6.56
N LEU A 70 -0.19 -6.49 7.39
CA LEU A 70 -0.52 -5.12 7.00
C LEU A 70 0.73 -4.27 6.77
N SER A 71 1.73 -4.35 7.64
CA SER A 71 2.99 -3.63 7.44
C SER A 71 3.71 -4.06 6.15
N ASP A 72 3.70 -5.35 5.84
CA ASP A 72 4.27 -5.85 4.58
C ASP A 72 3.44 -5.40 3.37
N MET A 73 2.10 -5.46 3.45
CA MET A 73 1.21 -4.93 2.42
C MET A 73 1.49 -3.47 2.12
N ASP A 74 1.62 -2.61 3.13
CA ASP A 74 1.93 -1.19 2.91
C ASP A 74 3.22 -1.02 2.10
N ILE A 75 4.28 -1.75 2.46
CA ILE A 75 5.56 -1.73 1.75
C ILE A 75 5.40 -2.21 0.29
N GLN A 76 4.73 -3.36 0.09
CA GLN A 76 4.55 -3.94 -1.25
C GLN A 76 3.66 -3.06 -2.14
N MET A 77 2.66 -2.39 -1.56
CA MET A 77 1.74 -1.55 -2.31
C MET A 77 2.41 -0.28 -2.84
N PHE A 78 3.45 0.25 -2.17
CA PHE A 78 4.29 1.29 -2.77
C PHE A 78 4.97 0.82 -4.06
N ALA A 79 5.56 -0.37 -4.04
CA ALA A 79 6.18 -0.97 -5.23
C ALA A 79 5.15 -1.20 -6.35
N PHE A 80 3.96 -1.68 -5.99
CA PHE A 80 2.85 -1.82 -6.93
C PHE A 80 2.51 -0.47 -7.58
N PHE A 81 2.26 0.58 -6.80
CA PHE A 81 1.88 1.88 -7.36
C PHE A 81 2.96 2.46 -8.26
N ASN A 82 4.23 2.43 -7.86
CA ASN A 82 5.32 2.96 -8.67
C ASN A 82 5.36 2.30 -10.06
N PHE A 83 5.36 0.96 -10.11
CA PHE A 83 5.44 0.26 -11.40
C PHE A 83 4.14 0.28 -12.19
N SER A 84 3.01 0.05 -11.53
CA SER A 84 1.70 -0.03 -12.18
C SER A 84 1.29 1.33 -12.73
N LEU A 85 1.49 2.43 -12.00
CA LEU A 85 1.19 3.76 -12.52
C LEU A 85 2.12 4.12 -13.68
N TYR A 86 3.42 3.82 -13.58
CA TYR A 86 4.34 4.06 -14.68
C TYR A 86 3.91 3.32 -15.96
N LYS A 87 3.58 2.02 -15.86
CA LYS A 87 3.02 1.26 -16.99
C LYS A 87 1.69 1.83 -17.49
N PHE A 88 0.85 2.31 -16.59
CA PHE A 88 -0.47 2.86 -16.93
C PHE A 88 -0.35 4.12 -17.79
N TYR A 89 0.62 4.99 -17.51
CA TYR A 89 0.91 6.16 -18.34
C TYR A 89 1.24 5.77 -19.79
N PHE A 90 2.11 4.76 -19.96
CA PHE A 90 2.41 4.21 -21.29
C PHE A 90 1.21 3.50 -21.92
N TYR A 91 0.40 2.80 -21.13
CA TYR A 91 -0.83 2.18 -21.64
C TYR A 91 -1.81 3.23 -22.21
N GLN A 92 -1.99 4.38 -21.56
CA GLN A 92 -2.90 5.44 -22.05
C GLN A 92 -2.49 6.01 -23.40
N ILE A 93 -1.21 5.91 -23.75
CA ILE A 93 -0.65 6.44 -25.00
C ILE A 93 -0.33 5.33 -26.02
N LYS A 94 -0.66 4.06 -25.74
CA LYS A 94 -0.29 2.91 -26.59
C LYS A 94 -0.88 2.97 -28.00
N ASP A 95 -2.02 3.63 -28.17
CA ASP A 95 -2.75 3.74 -29.44
C ASP A 95 -2.44 5.03 -30.21
N LEU A 96 -1.58 5.91 -29.66
CA LEU A 96 -1.14 7.13 -30.35
C LEU A 96 -0.12 6.75 -31.42
N SER A 97 -0.64 6.37 -32.59
CA SER A 97 0.11 5.86 -33.75
C SER A 97 0.78 6.95 -34.58
N ASP A 98 0.21 8.16 -34.64
CA ASP A 98 0.74 9.30 -35.42
C ASP A 98 0.93 10.55 -34.56
N PHE A 99 2.20 10.86 -34.25
CA PHE A 99 2.61 11.88 -33.28
C PHE A 99 2.83 13.26 -33.91
N ASN A 100 1.76 13.90 -34.38
CA ASN A 100 1.79 15.34 -34.70
C ASN A 100 0.98 16.19 -33.72
N ASP A 101 0.27 15.59 -32.75
CA ASP A 101 -0.61 16.31 -31.83
C ASP A 101 -0.13 16.26 -30.37
N SER A 102 0.71 17.24 -30.00
CA SER A 102 1.17 17.46 -28.62
C SER A 102 0.01 17.72 -27.65
N THR A 103 -1.13 18.20 -28.14
CA THR A 103 -2.33 18.47 -27.33
C THR A 103 -2.98 17.16 -26.91
N GLN A 104 -3.15 16.23 -27.85
CA GLN A 104 -3.73 14.92 -27.57
C GLN A 104 -2.88 14.14 -26.56
N LEU A 105 -1.55 14.17 -26.68
CA LEU A 105 -0.65 13.57 -25.70
C LEU A 105 -0.88 14.16 -24.30
N SER A 106 -0.90 15.49 -24.20
CA SER A 106 -1.08 16.18 -22.92
C SER A 106 -2.42 15.81 -22.27
N LEU A 107 -3.51 15.78 -23.03
CA LEU A 107 -4.84 15.39 -22.56
C LEU A 107 -4.88 13.95 -22.03
N GLN A 108 -4.22 13.01 -22.70
CA GLN A 108 -4.17 11.61 -22.22
C GLN A 108 -3.36 11.49 -20.94
N LEU A 109 -2.26 12.25 -20.81
CA LEU A 109 -1.44 12.26 -19.59
C LEU A 109 -2.19 12.93 -18.42
N ASP A 110 -2.94 14.01 -18.67
CA ASP A 110 -3.82 14.62 -17.66
C ASP A 110 -4.89 13.63 -17.17
N LYS A 111 -5.49 12.87 -18.08
CA LYS A 111 -6.44 11.82 -17.74
C LYS A 111 -5.78 10.70 -16.92
N ALA A 112 -4.57 10.28 -17.30
CA ALA A 112 -3.79 9.28 -16.57
C ALA A 112 -3.55 9.73 -15.12
N LYS A 113 -3.11 10.99 -14.93
CA LYS A 113 -2.90 11.61 -13.63
C LYS A 113 -4.16 11.61 -12.76
N GLN A 114 -5.31 11.99 -13.33
CA GLN A 114 -6.58 12.03 -12.60
C GLN A 114 -7.02 10.63 -12.13
N ILE A 115 -6.86 9.61 -12.98
CA ILE A 115 -7.17 8.22 -12.62
C ILE A 115 -6.20 7.73 -11.54
N ALA A 116 -4.90 8.01 -11.67
CA ALA A 116 -3.88 7.66 -10.70
C ALA A 116 -4.18 8.26 -9.31
N ALA A 117 -4.50 9.56 -9.26
CA ALA A 117 -4.86 10.24 -8.02
C ALA A 117 -6.06 9.57 -7.33
N LYS A 118 -7.12 9.26 -8.08
CA LYS A 118 -8.30 8.57 -7.54
C LYS A 118 -7.98 7.16 -7.05
N ALA A 119 -7.16 6.41 -7.78
CA ALA A 119 -6.77 5.06 -7.37
C ALA A 119 -5.95 5.05 -6.06
N ILE A 120 -5.06 6.03 -5.87
CA ILE A 120 -4.33 6.19 -4.61
C ILE A 120 -5.32 6.52 -3.47
N GLN A 121 -6.28 7.42 -3.68
CA GLN A 121 -7.31 7.74 -2.68
C GLN A 121 -8.17 6.54 -2.32
N GLU A 122 -8.61 5.76 -3.31
CA GLU A 122 -9.38 4.52 -3.12
C GLU A 122 -8.59 3.51 -2.27
N TYR A 123 -7.30 3.33 -2.55
CA TYR A 123 -6.40 2.49 -1.76
C TYR A 123 -6.29 2.98 -0.31
N GLN A 124 -6.06 4.27 -0.09
CA GLN A 124 -5.93 4.82 1.27
C GLN A 124 -7.20 4.63 2.09
N ALA A 125 -8.36 4.82 1.46
CA ALA A 125 -9.64 4.55 2.10
C ALA A 125 -9.77 3.07 2.50
N CYS A 126 -9.30 2.15 1.66
CA CYS A 126 -9.29 0.72 1.94
C CYS A 126 -8.34 0.33 3.07
N MET A 127 -7.10 0.85 3.07
CA MET A 127 -6.15 0.60 4.14
C MET A 127 -6.68 1.07 5.49
N LYS A 128 -7.31 2.24 5.54
CA LYS A 128 -7.94 2.72 6.78
C LYS A 128 -9.04 1.78 7.31
N LEU A 129 -9.82 1.16 6.43
CA LEU A 129 -10.84 0.17 6.82
C LEU A 129 -10.21 -1.12 7.35
N LEU A 130 -9.07 -1.54 6.78
CA LEU A 130 -8.28 -2.69 7.23
C LEU A 130 -7.62 -2.43 8.60
N GLU A 131 -6.99 -1.28 8.77
CA GLU A 131 -6.38 -0.85 10.04
C GLU A 131 -7.43 -0.79 11.16
N ASN A 132 -8.62 -0.24 10.88
CA ASN A 132 -9.73 -0.23 11.83
C ASN A 132 -10.16 -1.66 12.20
N GLY A 133 -10.21 -2.57 11.23
CA GLY A 133 -10.55 -3.98 11.47
C GLY A 133 -9.54 -4.64 12.39
N LEU A 134 -8.25 -4.47 12.11
CA LEU A 134 -7.18 -4.99 12.97
C LEU A 134 -7.20 -4.37 14.37
N ALA A 135 -7.42 -3.05 14.48
CA ALA A 135 -7.49 -2.37 15.78
C ALA A 135 -8.64 -2.93 16.64
N ARG A 136 -9.80 -3.20 16.03
CA ARG A 136 -10.94 -3.86 16.71
C ARG A 136 -10.63 -5.29 17.13
N GLU A 137 -9.91 -6.05 16.31
CA GLU A 137 -9.48 -7.40 16.67
C GLU A 137 -8.44 -7.41 17.80
N MET A 138 -7.44 -6.52 17.76
CA MET A 138 -6.37 -6.44 18.76
C MET A 138 -6.88 -6.07 20.15
N ILE A 139 -7.99 -5.35 20.21
CA ILE A 139 -8.50 -4.76 21.44
C ILE A 139 -9.97 -5.23 21.65
N SER A 140 -10.30 -6.43 21.17
CA SER A 140 -11.66 -7.01 21.17
C SER A 140 -12.27 -7.21 22.56
N PHE A 141 -11.48 -7.05 23.61
CA PHE A 141 -11.88 -7.06 25.01
C PHE A 141 -12.51 -5.74 25.47
N VAL A 142 -12.32 -4.63 24.75
CA VAL A 142 -12.99 -3.36 25.02
C VAL A 142 -14.38 -3.38 24.37
N PRO A 143 -15.44 -2.92 25.06
CA PRO A 143 -16.79 -2.87 24.49
C PRO A 143 -16.85 -2.12 23.15
N THR A 144 -17.55 -2.70 22.16
CA THR A 144 -17.64 -2.17 20.79
C THR A 144 -18.09 -0.70 20.72
N PHE A 145 -18.98 -0.26 21.61
CA PHE A 145 -19.46 1.13 21.64
C PHE A 145 -18.36 2.15 21.97
N ILE A 146 -17.32 1.73 22.71
CA ILE A 146 -16.15 2.57 22.99
C ILE A 146 -15.30 2.69 21.72
N PHE A 147 -15.14 1.60 20.96
CA PHE A 147 -14.47 1.67 19.66
C PHE A 147 -15.20 2.53 18.66
N ASP A 148 -16.52 2.44 18.59
CA ASP A 148 -17.32 3.24 17.67
C ASP A 148 -17.17 4.75 17.90
N TYR A 149 -16.70 5.15 19.09
CA TYR A 149 -16.34 6.53 19.42
C TYR A 149 -14.92 6.93 18.97
N PHE A 150 -13.96 6.00 18.97
CA PHE A 150 -12.55 6.27 18.63
C PHE A 150 -12.15 5.86 17.20
N CYS A 151 -12.85 4.88 16.63
CA CYS A 151 -12.66 4.29 15.30
C CYS A 151 -13.97 4.40 14.52
N ASN A 152 -13.87 4.60 13.20
CA ASN A 152 -15.07 4.65 12.35
C ASN A 152 -15.91 3.36 12.47
N TYR A 153 -17.22 3.50 12.28
CA TYR A 153 -18.17 2.38 12.22
C TYR A 153 -17.90 1.41 11.06
N GLU A 154 -17.25 1.89 10.00
CA GLU A 154 -16.86 1.04 8.87
C GLU A 154 -15.47 0.41 9.08
N PHE A 155 -15.40 -0.90 8.92
CA PHE A 155 -14.18 -1.70 8.92
C PHE A 155 -14.37 -2.98 8.11
N VAL A 156 -13.27 -3.64 7.76
CA VAL A 156 -13.26 -4.97 7.14
C VAL A 156 -12.34 -5.90 7.92
N ASN A 157 -12.67 -7.19 7.96
CA ASN A 157 -11.84 -8.19 8.63
C ASN A 157 -10.73 -8.68 7.69
N ILE A 158 -9.54 -8.92 8.22
CA ILE A 158 -8.47 -9.60 7.48
C ILE A 158 -8.80 -11.09 7.45
N THR A 159 -9.19 -11.58 6.29
CA THR A 159 -9.65 -12.97 6.08
C THR A 159 -8.56 -13.91 5.56
N LYS A 160 -7.52 -13.36 4.95
CA LYS A 160 -6.36 -14.09 4.42
C LYS A 160 -5.08 -13.36 4.82
N ILE A 161 -4.05 -14.14 5.13
CA ILE A 161 -2.70 -13.64 5.40
C ILE A 161 -1.80 -14.17 4.29
N ILE A 162 -1.06 -13.26 3.65
CA ILE A 162 0.08 -13.63 2.82
C ILE A 162 1.29 -13.60 3.75
N GLU A 163 1.94 -14.74 3.93
CA GLU A 163 3.07 -14.84 4.84
C GLU A 163 4.28 -14.10 4.25
N PRO A 164 4.86 -13.09 4.94
CA PRO A 164 5.89 -12.22 4.35
C PRO A 164 7.19 -12.95 3.94
N ASP A 165 7.47 -14.10 4.54
CA ASP A 165 8.61 -14.95 4.18
C ASP A 165 8.44 -15.68 2.84
N LEU A 166 7.21 -15.71 2.29
CA LEU A 166 6.96 -16.20 0.94
C LEU A 166 7.35 -15.19 -0.14
N LEU A 167 7.67 -13.94 0.23
CA LEU A 167 8.08 -12.87 -0.70
C LEU A 167 7.13 -12.75 -1.90
N ALA A 168 5.83 -12.74 -1.62
CA ALA A 168 4.82 -12.63 -2.66
C ALA A 168 5.00 -11.33 -3.47
N PRO A 169 4.74 -11.36 -4.79
CA PRO A 169 4.86 -10.17 -5.61
C PRO A 169 3.80 -9.13 -5.22
N PRO A 170 4.08 -7.83 -5.40
CA PRO A 170 3.13 -6.74 -5.11
C PRO A 170 1.73 -6.91 -5.74
N SER A 171 1.64 -7.58 -6.88
CA SER A 171 0.36 -7.88 -7.55
C SER A 171 -0.56 -8.77 -6.72
N GLU A 172 -0.04 -9.71 -5.94
CA GLU A 172 -0.87 -10.58 -5.09
C GLU A 172 -1.54 -9.79 -3.95
N TYR A 173 -0.88 -8.76 -3.43
CA TYR A 173 -1.46 -7.86 -2.43
C TYR A 173 -2.54 -6.97 -3.05
N ALA A 174 -2.33 -6.50 -4.28
CA ALA A 174 -3.33 -5.75 -5.02
C ALA A 174 -4.57 -6.60 -5.31
N ASP A 175 -4.40 -7.86 -5.73
CA ASP A 175 -5.50 -8.80 -5.96
C ASP A 175 -6.27 -9.08 -4.67
N TYR A 176 -5.56 -9.27 -3.55
CA TYR A 176 -6.20 -9.41 -2.24
C TYR A 176 -7.08 -8.20 -1.87
N LEU A 177 -6.59 -6.97 -2.08
CA LEU A 177 -7.39 -5.77 -1.84
C LEU A 177 -8.63 -5.71 -2.75
N ILE A 178 -8.48 -6.07 -4.03
CA ILE A 178 -9.59 -6.10 -4.98
C ILE A 178 -10.66 -7.12 -4.57
N ASP A 179 -10.25 -8.27 -4.06
CA ASP A 179 -11.17 -9.32 -3.60
C ASP A 179 -11.86 -8.95 -2.29
N LEU A 180 -11.17 -8.25 -1.40
CA LEU A 180 -11.68 -7.88 -0.08
C LEU A 180 -12.71 -6.75 -0.13
N PHE A 181 -12.53 -5.79 -1.04
CA PHE A 181 -13.42 -4.64 -1.17
C PHE A 181 -14.36 -4.82 -2.37
N PRO A 182 -15.70 -4.66 -2.20
CA PRO A 182 -16.61 -4.76 -3.33
C PRO A 182 -16.23 -3.76 -4.41
N LYS A 183 -16.21 -4.19 -5.69
CA LYS A 183 -15.75 -3.42 -6.87
C LYS A 183 -16.26 -1.98 -6.94
N ALA A 184 -17.40 -1.69 -6.32
CA ALA A 184 -17.96 -0.34 -6.21
C ALA A 184 -17.06 0.68 -5.49
N LYS A 185 -16.12 0.25 -4.63
CA LYS A 185 -15.20 1.15 -3.87
C LYS A 185 -13.80 1.31 -4.48
N LEU A 186 -13.41 0.47 -5.45
CA LEU A 186 -12.06 0.40 -6.02
C LEU A 186 -12.05 0.58 -7.56
N GLY A 187 -12.91 1.43 -8.10
CA GLY A 187 -13.11 1.53 -9.56
C GLY A 187 -11.83 1.87 -10.34
N ASN A 188 -11.10 2.89 -9.90
CA ASN A 188 -9.87 3.33 -10.58
C ASN A 188 -8.68 2.41 -10.25
N PHE A 189 -8.60 1.92 -9.00
CA PHE A 189 -7.59 0.96 -8.60
C PHE A 189 -7.70 -0.35 -9.40
N CYS A 190 -8.90 -0.92 -9.51
CA CYS A 190 -9.18 -2.10 -10.33
C CYS A 190 -8.84 -1.86 -11.80
N LEU A 191 -9.20 -0.69 -12.33
CA LEU A 191 -8.90 -0.32 -13.71
C LEU A 191 -7.39 -0.37 -13.97
N ILE A 192 -6.58 0.27 -13.13
CA ILE A 192 -5.13 0.27 -13.28
C ILE A 192 -4.58 -1.16 -13.20
N ALA A 193 -4.94 -1.91 -12.15
CA ALA A 193 -4.47 -3.28 -11.94
C ALA A 193 -4.74 -4.15 -13.18
N GLN A 194 -5.96 -4.11 -13.71
CA GLN A 194 -6.35 -4.88 -14.90
C GLN A 194 -5.62 -4.43 -16.16
N LYS A 195 -5.48 -3.12 -16.39
CA LYS A 195 -4.88 -2.60 -17.62
C LYS A 195 -3.39 -2.85 -17.70
N VAL A 196 -2.68 -2.90 -16.58
CA VAL A 196 -1.21 -3.02 -16.58
C VAL A 196 -0.72 -4.45 -16.34
N GLN A 197 -1.60 -5.37 -15.95
CA GLN A 197 -1.28 -6.77 -15.68
C GLN A 197 -0.52 -7.43 -16.83
N TYR A 198 -0.93 -7.15 -18.07
CA TYR A 198 -0.35 -7.76 -19.27
C TYR A 198 0.60 -6.83 -20.04
N ILE A 199 0.87 -5.64 -19.50
CA ILE A 199 1.71 -4.65 -20.15
C ILE A 199 3.16 -4.83 -19.71
N LYS A 200 4.03 -4.97 -20.72
CA LYS A 200 5.49 -4.98 -20.56
C LYS A 200 6.10 -3.78 -21.28
N LEU A 201 7.08 -3.17 -20.60
CA LEU A 201 7.93 -2.12 -21.12
C LEU A 201 9.33 -2.71 -21.26
N PRO A 202 9.71 -3.25 -22.42
CA PRO A 202 11.05 -3.76 -22.67
C PRO A 202 12.13 -2.70 -22.46
N PHE A 203 13.22 -3.12 -21.83
CA PHE A 203 14.37 -2.26 -21.54
C PHE A 203 15.10 -1.79 -22.79
N GLU A 204 15.16 -2.64 -23.81
CA GLU A 204 16.02 -2.48 -24.99
C GLU A 204 15.30 -1.84 -26.19
N SER A 205 14.00 -1.58 -26.09
CA SER A 205 13.21 -1.05 -27.21
C SER A 205 12.21 0.03 -26.79
N TRP A 206 11.94 0.95 -27.70
CA TRP A 206 10.88 1.97 -27.59
C TRP A 206 9.50 1.38 -27.84
N SER A 207 9.19 0.22 -27.27
CA SER A 207 7.92 -0.45 -27.48
C SER A 207 7.13 -0.70 -26.20
N ILE A 208 5.83 -0.89 -26.39
CA ILE A 208 4.89 -1.38 -25.40
C ILE A 208 4.41 -2.74 -25.91
N ILE A 209 4.58 -3.78 -25.09
CA ILE A 209 4.10 -5.12 -25.41
C ILE A 209 2.84 -5.38 -24.60
N ASP A 210 1.72 -5.59 -25.30
CA ASP A 210 0.47 -6.05 -24.72
C ASP A 210 0.41 -7.58 -24.86
N CYS A 211 0.71 -8.28 -23.76
CA CYS A 211 0.77 -9.73 -23.76
C CYS A 211 -0.61 -10.40 -23.89
N ALA A 212 -1.70 -9.69 -23.57
CA ALA A 212 -3.04 -10.23 -23.74
C ALA A 212 -3.44 -10.19 -25.22
N GLU A 213 -3.16 -9.08 -25.88
CA GLU A 213 -3.46 -8.88 -27.30
C GLU A 213 -2.39 -9.50 -28.22
N HIS A 214 -1.27 -9.99 -27.67
CA HIS A 214 -0.10 -10.45 -28.41
C HIS A 214 0.41 -9.40 -29.41
N THR A 215 0.34 -8.13 -29.03
CA THR A 215 0.76 -7.01 -29.88
C THR A 215 1.98 -6.30 -29.30
N GLU A 216 2.85 -5.86 -30.19
CA GLU A 216 3.93 -4.93 -29.88
C GLU A 216 3.66 -3.62 -30.61
N LYS A 217 3.71 -2.51 -29.88
CA LYS A 217 3.52 -1.17 -30.43
C LYS A 217 4.78 -0.36 -30.23
N MET A 218 5.37 0.12 -31.33
CA MET A 218 6.49 1.04 -31.28
C MET A 218 5.98 2.44 -30.94
N VAL A 219 6.62 3.04 -29.94
CA VAL A 219 6.42 4.42 -29.51
C VAL A 219 7.60 5.24 -30.02
N PRO A 220 7.37 6.40 -30.68
CA PRO A 220 8.48 7.26 -31.05
C PRO A 220 9.31 7.65 -29.82
N ALA A 221 10.64 7.67 -29.95
CA ALA A 221 11.53 7.90 -28.82
C ALA A 221 11.26 9.23 -28.09
N GLU A 222 10.94 10.29 -28.84
CA GLU A 222 10.53 11.59 -28.31
C GLU A 222 9.29 11.50 -27.40
N VAL A 223 8.27 10.77 -27.85
CA VAL A 223 7.03 10.55 -27.09
C VAL A 223 7.34 9.79 -25.83
N PHE A 224 8.12 8.71 -25.95
CA PHE A 224 8.48 7.87 -24.82
C PHE A 224 9.23 8.69 -23.75
N ALA A 225 10.20 9.50 -24.16
CA ALA A 225 10.97 10.38 -23.27
C ALA A 225 10.04 11.37 -22.54
N ARG A 226 9.15 12.05 -23.28
CA ARG A 226 8.16 12.97 -22.70
C ARG A 226 7.23 12.28 -21.70
N VAL A 227 6.70 11.11 -22.05
CA VAL A 227 5.82 10.33 -21.18
C VAL A 227 6.57 9.88 -19.92
N HIS A 228 7.81 9.42 -20.05
CA HIS A 228 8.64 9.03 -18.92
C HIS A 228 8.88 10.18 -17.96
N HIS A 229 9.41 11.33 -18.44
CA HIS A 229 9.69 12.49 -17.58
C HIS A 229 8.44 12.91 -16.82
N ARG A 230 7.32 13.00 -17.53
CA ARG A 230 6.05 13.39 -16.94
C ARG A 230 5.52 12.35 -15.93
N ALA A 231 5.59 11.06 -16.25
CA ALA A 231 5.17 10.00 -15.34
C ALA A 231 6.02 9.98 -14.06
N MET A 232 7.35 10.11 -14.18
CA MET A 232 8.26 10.10 -13.03
C MET A 232 7.99 11.28 -12.08
N GLU A 233 7.76 12.47 -12.63
CA GLU A 233 7.42 13.65 -11.84
C GLU A 233 6.04 13.54 -11.20
N GLU A 234 5.02 13.19 -11.99
CA GLU A 234 3.64 13.17 -11.52
C GLU A 234 3.37 12.05 -10.51
N ILE A 235 3.90 10.84 -10.71
CA ILE A 235 3.69 9.73 -9.78
C ILE A 235 4.34 10.06 -8.44
N LYS A 236 5.59 10.53 -8.44
CA LYS A 236 6.29 10.95 -7.22
C LYS A 236 5.51 12.04 -6.48
N TYR A 237 5.04 13.06 -7.20
CA TYR A 237 4.21 14.11 -6.64
C TYR A 237 2.91 13.57 -6.02
N LEU A 238 2.16 12.75 -6.75
CA LEU A 238 0.90 12.17 -6.28
C LEU A 238 1.10 11.33 -5.03
N LEU A 239 2.12 10.47 -5.00
CA LEU A 239 2.42 9.67 -3.81
C LEU A 239 2.80 10.58 -2.64
N HIS A 240 3.64 11.61 -2.83
CA HIS A 240 3.98 12.54 -1.74
C HIS A 240 2.80 13.37 -1.20
N GLN A 241 1.79 13.65 -2.02
CA GLN A 241 0.57 14.32 -1.57
C GLN A 241 -0.26 13.43 -0.65
N HIS A 242 -0.31 12.14 -0.97
CA HIS A 242 -1.15 11.18 -0.29
C HIS A 242 -0.45 10.56 0.93
N PHE A 243 0.87 10.37 0.88
CA PHE A 243 1.67 9.80 1.96
C PHE A 243 2.35 10.91 2.78
N VAL A 244 2.03 10.94 4.08
CA VAL A 244 2.24 12.11 4.94
C VAL A 244 3.52 12.01 5.76
N THR A 245 4.02 10.80 6.05
CA THR A 245 5.21 10.67 6.90
C THR A 245 6.50 10.91 6.12
N LYS A 246 7.54 11.39 6.81
CA LYS A 246 8.87 11.57 6.22
C LYS A 246 9.45 10.23 5.73
N LEU A 247 9.23 9.16 6.49
CA LEU A 247 9.69 7.82 6.15
C LEU A 247 9.07 7.33 4.85
N ASP A 248 7.76 7.53 4.65
CA ASP A 248 7.08 7.12 3.40
C ASP A 248 7.64 7.85 2.19
N ARG A 249 7.92 9.15 2.33
CA ARG A 249 8.51 9.97 1.25
C ARG A 249 9.93 9.52 0.92
N GLU A 250 10.74 9.24 1.93
CA GLU A 250 12.09 8.69 1.73
C GLU A 250 12.05 7.32 1.04
N LEU A 251 11.07 6.47 1.35
CA LEU A 251 10.86 5.19 0.67
C LEU A 251 10.42 5.36 -0.79
N ILE A 252 9.49 6.27 -1.06
CA ILE A 252 9.03 6.59 -2.42
C ILE A 252 10.20 7.09 -3.26
N ASP A 253 10.97 8.06 -2.75
CA ASP A 253 12.15 8.61 -3.41
C ASP A 253 13.20 7.54 -3.69
N GLY A 254 13.53 6.74 -2.66
CA GLY A 254 14.48 5.65 -2.79
C GLY A 254 14.07 4.65 -3.87
N TYR A 255 12.78 4.40 -4.06
CA TYR A 255 12.31 3.45 -5.07
C TYR A 255 12.61 3.89 -6.51
N PHE A 256 12.38 5.17 -6.83
CA PHE A 256 12.69 5.71 -8.16
C PHE A 256 14.20 5.79 -8.41
N ASP A 257 14.96 6.14 -7.37
CA ASP A 257 16.41 6.35 -7.49
C ASP A 257 17.21 5.05 -7.50
N THR A 258 16.71 3.98 -6.86
CA THR A 258 17.47 2.72 -6.71
C THR A 258 16.93 1.56 -7.54
N SER A 259 15.68 1.61 -8.00
CA SER A 259 15.10 0.54 -8.82
C SER A 259 15.84 0.39 -10.14
N LYS A 260 16.40 -0.81 -10.36
CA LYS A 260 17.09 -1.15 -11.60
C LYS A 260 16.23 -0.89 -12.84
N PHE A 261 14.92 -1.14 -12.75
CA PHE A 261 13.98 -0.90 -13.85
C PHE A 261 13.97 0.59 -14.23
N PHE A 262 13.79 1.48 -13.26
CA PHE A 262 13.73 2.93 -13.52
C PHE A 262 15.09 3.49 -13.97
N GLN A 263 16.20 3.02 -13.37
CA GLN A 263 17.54 3.43 -13.77
C GLN A 263 17.88 3.06 -15.22
N ILE A 264 17.47 1.88 -15.68
CA ILE A 264 17.68 1.48 -17.08
C ILE A 264 16.89 2.39 -18.04
N HIS A 265 15.61 2.63 -17.76
CA HIS A 265 14.80 3.50 -18.61
C HIS A 265 15.28 4.95 -18.61
N LYS A 266 15.67 5.48 -17.45
CA LYS A 266 16.27 6.81 -17.31
C LYS A 266 17.52 6.95 -18.18
N LYS A 267 18.46 6.01 -18.06
CA LYS A 267 19.68 5.98 -18.89
C LYS A 267 19.37 5.93 -20.37
N ARG A 268 18.35 5.17 -20.78
CA ARG A 268 17.96 5.07 -22.20
C ARG A 268 17.47 6.41 -22.75
N ILE A 269 16.71 7.16 -21.95
CA ILE A 269 16.21 8.47 -22.32
C ILE A 269 17.34 9.50 -22.36
N GLU A 270 18.23 9.50 -21.38
CA GLU A 270 19.40 10.36 -21.37
C GLU A 270 20.27 10.18 -22.62
N VAL A 271 20.43 8.95 -23.13
CA VAL A 271 21.16 8.68 -24.38
C VAL A 271 20.43 9.26 -25.60
N TYR A 272 19.10 9.16 -25.63
CA TYR A 272 18.31 9.74 -26.71
C TYR A 272 18.42 11.27 -26.75
N GLU A 273 18.37 11.93 -25.58
CA GLU A 273 18.41 13.41 -25.48
C GLU A 273 19.76 14.04 -25.83
N GLN A 274 20.82 13.23 -25.92
CA GLN A 274 22.16 13.66 -26.33
C GLN A 274 22.34 13.67 -27.86
N HIS A 275 21.37 13.17 -28.62
CA HIS A 275 21.39 13.00 -30.07
C HIS A 275 20.25 13.76 -30.76
#